data_AF-A0A1Q8BJC6-F1
#
_entry.id   AF-A0A1Q8BJC6-F1
#
_cell.length_a   1.000
_cell.length_b   1.000
_cell.length_c   1.000
_cell.angle_alpha   90.00
_cell.angle_beta   90.00
_cell.angle_gamma   90.00
#
_symmetry.space_group_name_H-M   'P 1'
#
loop_
_entity.id
_entity.type
_entity.pdbx_description
1 polymer ?
#
loop_
_entity_poly.entity_id
_entity_poly.type
_entity_poly.pdbx_seq_one_letter_code
_entity_poly.pdbx_strand_id
1 'polypeptide(L)'
;MEEEVKGVIPAIAWVNKGPVQCGLVFATNVIIVAFFSSKIAQFAGAIRTPDYHIMKKAWARFEHKPAGEILKNKQYNCYIIPYSSATHMQATQTGRIRKRTILRLYTPSQEYVFTCTVNEETLGKDIGELLHESGIRFSKGE
;
A
#
# COMPACT_ATOMS: atom_id res chain seq x y z
N MET A 1 11.21 18.47 -8.34
CA MET A 1 9.85 18.18 -8.87
C MET A 1 9.00 17.81 -7.68
N GLU A 2 7.76 18.30 -7.59
CA GLU A 2 6.85 17.93 -6.50
C GLU A 2 6.30 16.52 -6.77
N GLU A 3 6.29 15.65 -5.76
CA GLU A 3 5.77 14.29 -5.87
C GLU A 3 4.26 14.33 -6.09
N GLU A 4 3.75 13.67 -7.12
CA GLU A 4 2.32 13.54 -7.41
C GLU A 4 1.86 12.12 -7.08
N VAL A 5 0.72 11.98 -6.42
CA VAL A 5 0.10 10.68 -6.14
C VAL A 5 -0.48 10.10 -7.43
N LYS A 6 0.00 8.91 -7.82
CA LYS A 6 -0.50 8.13 -8.95
C LYS A 6 -1.61 7.15 -8.55
N GLY A 7 -1.64 6.74 -7.30
CA GLY A 7 -2.73 5.95 -6.76
C GLY A 7 -2.42 5.40 -5.38
N VAL A 8 -3.40 4.73 -4.77
CA VAL A 8 -3.26 4.19 -3.42
C VAL A 8 -3.84 2.79 -3.33
N ILE A 9 -3.05 1.88 -2.78
CA ILE A 9 -3.47 0.51 -2.48
C ILE A 9 -3.76 0.41 -0.98
N PRO A 10 -5.02 0.16 -0.60
CA PRO A 10 -5.35 -0.06 0.80
C PRO A 10 -4.75 -1.39 1.29
N ALA A 11 -4.12 -1.36 2.45
CA ALA A 11 -3.39 -2.50 2.98
C ALA A 11 -3.40 -2.56 4.52
N ILE A 12 -2.94 -3.69 5.04
CA ILE A 12 -2.70 -3.93 6.46
C ILE A 12 -1.23 -4.31 6.63
N ALA A 13 -0.49 -3.56 7.44
CA ALA A 13 0.86 -3.96 7.86
C ALA A 13 0.78 -4.72 9.19
N TRP A 14 1.65 -5.71 9.37
CA TRP A 14 1.80 -6.41 10.66
C TRP A 14 3.00 -5.83 11.40
N VAL A 15 2.74 -5.16 12.52
CA VAL A 15 3.80 -4.67 13.42
C VAL A 15 3.80 -5.49 14.71
N ASN A 16 4.85 -5.38 15.52
CA ASN A 16 4.99 -6.14 16.78
C ASN A 16 3.78 -6.02 17.74
N LYS A 17 2.94 -4.99 17.56
CA LYS A 17 1.76 -4.70 18.38
C LYS A 17 0.44 -5.17 17.74
N GLY A 18 0.48 -5.82 16.57
CA GLY A 18 -0.68 -6.33 15.84
C GLY A 18 -0.87 -5.71 14.44
N PRO A 19 -2.00 -5.99 13.78
CA PRO A 19 -2.27 -5.50 12.43
C PRO A 19 -2.69 -4.02 12.43
N VAL A 20 -2.18 -3.26 11.46
CA VAL A 20 -2.37 -1.81 11.35
C VAL A 20 -2.79 -1.46 9.93
N GLN A 21 -3.92 -0.78 9.79
CA GLN A 21 -4.40 -0.31 8.49
C GLN A 21 -3.54 0.83 7.96
N CYS A 22 -3.21 0.76 6.67
CA CYS A 22 -2.45 1.77 5.96
C CYS A 22 -2.92 1.93 4.51
N GLY A 23 -2.53 3.05 3.89
CA GLY A 23 -2.53 3.22 2.44
C GLY A 23 -1.10 3.13 1.91
N LEU A 24 -0.87 2.28 0.91
CA LEU A 24 0.36 2.30 0.11
C LEU A 24 0.15 3.28 -1.03
N VAL A 25 0.69 4.47 -0.88
CA VAL A 25 0.53 5.58 -1.82
C VAL A 25 1.69 5.51 -2.80
N PHE A 26 1.38 5.26 -4.07
CA PHE A 26 2.35 5.27 -5.15
C PHE A 26 2.39 6.70 -5.67
N ALA A 27 3.54 7.36 -5.51
CA ALA A 27 3.81 8.67 -6.07
C ALA A 27 4.82 8.58 -7.22
N THR A 28 5.15 9.70 -7.84
CA THR A 28 6.02 9.72 -9.03
C THR A 28 7.35 9.00 -8.82
N ASN A 29 8.02 9.18 -7.68
CA ASN A 29 9.34 8.59 -7.42
C ASN A 29 9.43 7.82 -6.08
N VAL A 30 8.35 7.77 -5.30
CA VAL A 30 8.35 7.18 -3.96
C VAL A 30 7.07 6.38 -3.70
N ILE A 31 7.17 5.39 -2.82
CA ILE A 31 6.03 4.79 -2.13
C ILE A 31 5.93 5.43 -0.75
N ILE A 32 4.76 5.93 -0.39
CA ILE A 32 4.48 6.43 0.96
C ILE A 32 3.56 5.43 1.65
N VAL A 33 4.03 4.85 2.75
CA VAL A 33 3.21 4.03 3.63
C VAL A 33 2.52 4.94 4.64
N ALA A 34 1.24 5.23 4.43
CA ALA A 34 0.44 6.14 5.25
C ALA A 34 -0.43 5.38 6.26
N PHE A 35 0.00 5.36 7.52
CA PHE A 35 -0.76 4.76 8.62
C PHE A 35 -1.72 5.78 9.24
N PHE A 36 -2.96 5.40 9.58
CA PHE A 36 -3.83 6.31 10.33
C PHE A 36 -3.22 6.68 11.68
N SER A 37 -3.17 7.95 12.08
CA SER A 37 -2.53 8.37 13.34
C SER A 37 -3.28 7.89 14.60
N SER A 38 -4.59 7.66 14.50
CA SER A 38 -5.39 7.15 15.62
C SER A 38 -5.15 5.65 15.81
N LYS A 39 -4.53 5.28 16.95
CA LYS A 39 -4.27 3.89 17.34
C LYS A 39 -5.55 3.03 17.32
N ILE A 40 -6.69 3.58 17.72
CA ILE A 40 -7.97 2.86 17.71
C ILE A 40 -8.44 2.63 16.26
N ALA A 41 -8.35 3.64 15.40
CA ALA A 41 -8.73 3.52 13.99
C ALA A 41 -7.81 2.53 13.24
N GLN A 42 -6.52 2.50 13.58
CA GLN A 42 -5.55 1.54 13.03
C GLN A 42 -5.95 0.08 13.29
N PHE A 43 -6.20 -0.28 14.56
CA PHE A 43 -6.49 -1.66 14.95
C PHE A 43 -7.92 -2.08 14.59
N ALA A 44 -8.91 -1.25 14.90
CA ALA A 44 -10.30 -1.56 14.57
C ALA A 44 -10.51 -1.61 13.05
N GLY A 45 -9.84 -0.72 12.32
CA GLY A 45 -9.86 -0.68 10.87
C GLY A 45 -9.13 -1.86 10.21
N ALA A 46 -8.05 -2.37 10.81
CA ALA A 46 -7.37 -3.58 10.33
C ALA A 46 -8.15 -4.88 10.58
N ILE A 47 -8.91 -4.95 11.68
CA ILE A 47 -9.73 -6.13 11.99
C ILE A 47 -11.04 -6.13 11.17
N ARG A 48 -11.63 -4.96 10.97
CA ARG A 48 -12.91 -4.77 10.25
C ARG A 48 -12.72 -4.22 8.84
N THR A 49 -11.53 -4.41 8.25
CA THR A 49 -11.16 -3.80 6.97
C THR A 49 -12.27 -3.97 5.96
N PRO A 50 -12.89 -2.85 5.51
CA PRO A 50 -13.95 -2.90 4.52
C PRO A 50 -13.46 -3.54 3.23
N ASP A 51 -14.39 -3.82 2.32
CA ASP A 51 -14.04 -4.30 0.99
C ASP A 51 -12.97 -3.40 0.34
N TYR A 52 -12.03 -4.05 -0.36
CA TYR A 52 -10.89 -3.37 -1.00
C TYR A 52 -11.33 -2.21 -1.90
N HIS A 53 -12.41 -2.36 -2.66
CA HIS A 53 -12.89 -1.31 -3.56
C HIS A 53 -13.52 -0.15 -2.81
N ILE A 54 -14.18 -0.40 -1.67
CA ILE A 54 -14.71 0.66 -0.80
C ILE A 54 -13.54 1.49 -0.25
N MET A 55 -12.49 0.82 0.21
CA MET A 55 -11.31 1.51 0.71
C MET A 55 -10.58 2.28 -0.39
N LYS A 56 -10.42 1.68 -1.58
CA LYS A 56 -9.78 2.35 -2.73
C LYS A 56 -10.52 3.65 -3.09
N LYS A 57 -11.87 3.64 -3.09
CA LYS A 57 -12.69 4.86 -3.28
C LYS A 57 -12.42 5.94 -2.23
N ALA A 58 -12.22 5.57 -0.97
CA ALA A 58 -11.91 6.55 0.09
C ALA A 58 -10.55 7.24 -0.12
N TRP A 59 -9.61 6.56 -0.76
CA TRP A 59 -8.29 7.10 -1.09
C TRP A 59 -8.24 7.85 -2.43
N ALA A 60 -9.18 7.60 -3.36
CA ALA A 60 -9.22 8.23 -4.69
C ALA A 60 -9.20 9.77 -4.66
N ARG A 61 -9.64 10.39 -3.55
CA ARG A 61 -9.54 11.85 -3.36
C ARG A 61 -8.11 12.41 -3.40
N PHE A 62 -7.11 11.56 -3.19
CA PHE A 62 -5.69 11.97 -3.21
C PHE A 62 -5.03 11.70 -4.57
N GLU A 63 -5.69 11.00 -5.49
CA GLU A 63 -5.13 10.71 -6.82
C GLU A 63 -4.94 12.00 -7.62
N HIS A 64 -3.79 12.12 -8.29
CA HIS A 64 -3.33 13.32 -9.01
C HIS A 64 -3.19 14.57 -8.11
N LYS A 65 -3.09 14.39 -6.79
CA LYS A 65 -2.77 15.48 -5.84
C LYS A 65 -1.29 15.46 -5.46
N PRO A 66 -0.75 16.60 -5.01
CA PRO A 66 0.58 16.62 -4.41
C PRO A 66 0.66 15.64 -3.23
N ALA A 67 1.69 14.79 -3.21
CA ALA A 67 1.92 13.86 -2.11
C ALA A 67 2.09 14.57 -0.76
N GLY A 68 2.47 15.86 -0.80
CA GLY A 68 2.49 16.76 0.34
C GLY A 68 1.14 16.86 1.08
N GLU A 69 0.01 16.65 0.42
CA GLU A 69 -1.31 16.62 1.08
C GLU A 69 -1.43 15.45 2.08
N ILE A 70 -0.84 14.29 1.76
CA ILE A 70 -0.83 13.13 2.66
C ILE A 70 0.21 13.34 3.76
N LEU A 71 1.41 13.80 3.40
CA LEU A 71 2.53 13.99 4.33
C LEU A 71 2.25 15.05 5.41
N LYS A 72 1.50 16.10 5.08
CA LYS A 72 1.14 17.19 6.02
C LYS A 72 -0.15 16.90 6.79
N ASN A 73 -0.92 15.89 6.39
CA ASN A 73 -2.19 15.57 7.04
C ASN A 73 -1.94 14.82 8.35
N LYS A 74 -2.28 15.45 9.48
CA LYS A 74 -2.13 14.90 10.84
C LYS A 74 -2.91 13.60 11.08
N GLN A 75 -3.85 13.25 10.20
CA GLN A 75 -4.54 11.96 10.21
C GLN A 75 -3.63 10.79 9.86
N TYR A 76 -2.44 11.04 9.29
CA TYR A 76 -1.51 9.99 8.89
C TYR A 76 -0.11 10.15 9.51
N ASN A 77 0.45 9.02 9.92
CA ASN A 77 1.87 8.85 10.16
C ASN A 77 2.47 8.17 8.93
N CYS A 78 3.39 8.86 8.25
CA CYS A 78 3.91 8.43 6.96
C CYS A 78 5.34 7.91 7.05
N TYR A 79 5.63 6.87 6.27
CA TYR A 79 6.97 6.37 6.02
C TYR A 79 7.25 6.38 4.52
N ILE A 80 8.40 6.87 4.09
CA ILE A 80 8.72 7.07 2.67
C ILE A 80 9.75 6.03 2.22
N ILE A 81 9.46 5.35 1.12
CA ILE A 81 10.33 4.37 0.47
C ILE A 81 10.63 4.89 -0.95
N PRO A 82 11.85 5.37 -1.22
CA PRO A 82 12.23 5.77 -2.57
C PRO A 82 12.18 4.59 -3.55
N TYR A 83 11.66 4.80 -4.77
CA TYR A 83 11.70 3.75 -5.81
C TYR A 83 13.12 3.30 -6.11
N SER A 84 14.11 4.19 -6.03
CA SER A 84 15.54 3.85 -6.17
C SER A 84 16.06 2.86 -5.14
N SER A 85 15.36 2.68 -4.01
CA SER A 85 15.69 1.70 -2.97
C SER A 85 14.90 0.40 -3.10
N ALA A 86 13.85 0.37 -3.92
CA ALA A 86 13.00 -0.79 -4.13
C ALA A 86 13.59 -1.67 -5.24
N THR A 87 13.78 -2.95 -4.95
CA THR A 87 14.34 -3.92 -5.91
C THR A 87 13.24 -4.61 -6.71
N HIS A 88 12.20 -5.10 -6.04
CA HIS A 88 11.05 -5.75 -6.65
C HIS A 88 9.86 -5.79 -5.69
N MET A 89 8.67 -6.03 -6.26
CA MET A 89 7.44 -6.30 -5.54
C MET A 89 6.87 -7.66 -5.93
N GLN A 90 6.29 -8.35 -4.96
CA GLN A 90 5.72 -9.68 -5.14
C GLN A 90 4.35 -9.76 -4.48
N ALA A 91 3.37 -10.35 -5.17
CA ALA A 91 2.04 -10.61 -4.62
C ALA A 91 1.80 -12.12 -4.54
N THR A 92 1.38 -12.64 -3.38
CA THR A 92 1.04 -14.05 -3.20
C THR A 92 -0.37 -14.18 -2.64
N GLN A 93 -1.25 -14.91 -3.32
CA GLN A 93 -2.59 -15.15 -2.79
C GLN A 93 -2.55 -16.08 -1.56
N THR A 94 -3.37 -15.77 -0.56
CA THR A 94 -3.56 -16.56 0.65
C THR A 94 -5.05 -16.68 1.00
N GLY A 95 -5.39 -17.75 1.73
CA GLY A 95 -6.77 -18.02 2.19
C GLY A 95 -7.64 -18.73 1.14
N ARG A 96 -8.40 -19.74 1.59
CA ARG A 96 -9.28 -20.55 0.71
C ARG A 96 -10.65 -19.90 0.45
N ILE A 97 -11.23 -19.23 1.45
CA ILE A 97 -12.63 -18.74 1.41
C ILE A 97 -12.71 -17.22 1.20
N ARG A 98 -11.93 -16.45 1.97
CA ARG A 98 -11.75 -15.02 1.73
C ARG A 98 -10.38 -14.81 1.10
N LYS A 99 -10.35 -14.64 -0.23
CA LYS A 99 -9.10 -14.37 -0.96
C LYS A 99 -8.46 -13.11 -0.40
N ARG A 100 -7.24 -13.25 0.10
CA ARG A 100 -6.36 -12.16 0.52
C ARG A 100 -5.07 -12.30 -0.24
N THR A 101 -4.36 -11.20 -0.41
CA THR A 101 -3.07 -11.22 -1.09
C THR A 101 -2.02 -10.61 -0.19
N ILE A 102 -0.91 -11.32 -0.01
CA ILE A 102 0.25 -10.80 0.68
C ILE A 102 1.11 -10.09 -0.36
N LEU A 103 1.26 -8.78 -0.20
CA LEU A 103 2.12 -7.95 -1.01
C LEU A 103 3.43 -7.75 -0.25
N ARG A 104 4.54 -8.08 -0.90
CA ARG A 104 5.90 -7.87 -0.40
C ARG A 104 6.59 -6.82 -1.25
N LEU A 105 7.28 -5.90 -0.59
CA LEU A 105 8.16 -4.91 -1.20
C LEU A 105 9.56 -5.13 -0.62
N TYR A 106 10.53 -5.36 -1.50
CA TYR A 106 11.89 -5.69 -1.08
C TYR A 106 12.84 -4.53 -1.37
N THR A 107 13.62 -4.14 -0.36
CA THR A 107 14.79 -3.28 -0.50
C THR A 107 16.05 -4.09 -0.18
N PRO A 108 17.27 -3.59 -0.47
CA PRO A 108 18.50 -4.30 -0.12
C PRO A 108 18.65 -4.57 1.38
N SER A 109 17.99 -3.76 2.23
CA SER A 109 18.12 -3.81 3.70
C SER A 109 16.91 -4.41 4.41
N GLN A 110 15.75 -4.51 3.76
CA GLN A 110 14.50 -4.83 4.43
C GLN A 110 13.45 -5.42 3.49
N GLU A 111 12.63 -6.33 4.03
CA GLU A 111 11.35 -6.73 3.46
C GLU A 111 10.20 -5.99 4.17
N TYR A 112 9.29 -5.42 3.38
CA TYR A 112 8.03 -4.85 3.85
C TYR A 112 6.89 -5.77 3.45
N VAL A 113 6.08 -6.19 4.43
CA VAL A 113 4.99 -7.16 4.22
C VAL A 113 3.64 -6.50 4.50
N PHE A 114 2.75 -6.58 3.52
CA PHE A 114 1.41 -6.02 3.58
C PHE A 114 0.37 -7.07 3.22
N THR A 115 -0.79 -7.02 3.87
CA THR A 115 -1.96 -7.82 3.52
C THR A 115 -2.99 -6.92 2.84
N CYS A 116 -3.40 -7.29 1.64
CA CYS A 116 -4.49 -6.66 0.89
C CYS A 116 -5.69 -7.60 0.85
N THR A 117 -6.88 -7.12 1.23
CA THR A 117 -8.12 -7.92 1.23
C THR A 117 -8.75 -7.98 -0.16
N VAL A 118 -7.99 -8.50 -1.12
CA VAL A 118 -8.38 -8.65 -2.52
C VAL A 118 -7.63 -9.86 -3.10
N ASN A 119 -8.14 -10.40 -4.21
CA ASN A 119 -7.44 -11.46 -4.94
C ASN A 119 -6.18 -10.93 -5.64
N GLU A 120 -5.28 -11.85 -5.99
CA GLU A 120 -3.97 -11.52 -6.57
C GLU A 120 -4.10 -10.94 -7.98
N GLU A 121 -5.09 -11.37 -8.77
CA GLU A 121 -5.28 -10.88 -10.13
C GLU A 121 -5.63 -9.39 -10.17
N THR A 122 -6.61 -8.98 -9.35
CA THR A 122 -7.03 -7.59 -9.21
C THR A 122 -5.90 -6.75 -8.62
N LEU A 123 -5.21 -7.24 -7.59
CA LEU A 123 -4.07 -6.52 -7.03
C LEU A 123 -2.94 -6.36 -8.04
N GLY A 124 -2.64 -7.41 -8.80
CA GLY A 124 -1.57 -7.40 -9.79
C GLY A 124 -1.83 -6.45 -10.95
N LYS A 125 -3.08 -6.31 -11.40
CA LYS A 125 -3.49 -5.29 -12.37
C LYS A 125 -3.24 -3.88 -11.83
N ASP A 126 -3.76 -3.60 -10.63
CA ASP A 126 -3.60 -2.29 -9.98
C ASP A 126 -2.12 -1.91 -9.76
N ILE A 127 -1.30 -2.84 -9.24
CA ILE A 127 0.13 -2.61 -9.01
C ILE A 127 0.88 -2.46 -10.33
N GLY A 128 0.56 -3.27 -11.34
CA GLY A 128 1.18 -3.20 -12.67
C GLY A 128 0.98 -1.83 -13.33
N GLU A 129 -0.22 -1.27 -13.21
CA GLU A 129 -0.54 0.09 -13.68
C GLU A 129 0.27 1.15 -12.91
N LEU A 130 0.33 1.05 -11.58
CA LEU A 130 1.01 2.03 -10.73
C LEU A 130 2.54 2.01 -10.85
N LEU A 131 3.12 0.85 -11.17
CA LEU A 131 4.57 0.69 -11.30
C LEU A 131 5.10 0.84 -12.73
N HIS A 132 4.23 1.02 -13.74
CA HIS A 132 4.60 1.00 -15.15
C HIS A 132 5.80 1.91 -15.50
N GLU A 133 5.90 3.06 -14.84
CA GLU A 133 6.95 4.07 -15.08
C GLU A 133 8.05 4.09 -13.98
N SER A 134 7.94 3.24 -12.96
CA SER A 134 8.80 3.27 -11.77
C SER A 134 10.14 2.53 -11.91
N GLY A 135 10.25 1.65 -12.93
CA GLY A 135 11.38 0.71 -13.06
C GLY A 135 11.39 -0.45 -12.07
N ILE A 136 10.43 -0.52 -11.13
CA ILE A 136 10.30 -1.63 -10.17
C ILE A 136 9.65 -2.82 -10.85
N ARG A 137 10.28 -3.99 -10.73
CA ARG A 137 9.70 -5.25 -11.24
C ARG A 137 8.58 -5.73 -10.33
N PHE A 138 7.44 -6.06 -10.92
CA PHE A 138 6.34 -6.75 -10.24
C PHE A 138 6.26 -8.21 -10.68
N SER A 139 6.07 -9.11 -9.72
CA SER A 139 5.93 -10.54 -9.98
C SER A 139 4.76 -11.14 -9.19
N LYS A 140 4.12 -12.14 -9.78
CA LYS A 140 3.23 -13.06 -9.07
C LYS A 140 4.11 -14.02 -8.27
N GLY A 141 3.78 -14.23 -7.00
CA GLY A 141 4.48 -15.20 -6.18
C GLY A 141 4.04 -16.61 -6.54
N GLU A 142 5.02 -17.51 -6.71
CA GLU A 142 4.77 -18.96 -6.87
C GLU A 142 4.11 -19.57 -5.62
#